data_AF-A0A4R6BI50-F1
#
_entry.id   AF-A0A4R6BI50-F1
#
_cell.length_a   1.000
_cell.length_b   1.000
_cell.length_c   1.000
_cell.angle_alpha   90.00
_cell.angle_beta   90.00
_cell.angle_gamma   90.00
#
_symmetry.space_group_name_H-M   'P 1'
#
loop_
_entity.id
_entity.type
_entity.pdbx_description
1 polymer ?
#
loop_
_entity_poly.entity_id
_entity_poly.type
_entity_poly.pdbx_seq_one_letter_code
_entity_poly.pdbx_strand_id
1 'polypeptide(L)'
;MSHITSILTRTVKQAVSHSLFDKMIELQHKLTELNVQKAAKSSEQQELLTQYDHYNFKLTVFDSEDGSKREFRSNRMTHIHKLNQLDNELYEIEISLAMIESMKEEVQYEIMMLQKLNEREVSM
;
A
#
# COMPACT_ATOMS: atom_id res chain seq x y z
N MET A 1 29.17 -11.82 43.16
CA MET A 1 28.61 -12.04 41.81
C MET A 1 27.28 -11.30 41.54
N SER A 2 26.42 -11.03 42.52
CA SER A 2 25.08 -10.41 42.28
C SER A 2 25.08 -8.95 41.78
N HIS A 3 26.14 -8.18 42.05
CA HIS A 3 26.18 -6.75 41.72
C HIS A 3 26.48 -6.47 40.24
N ILE A 4 27.40 -7.24 39.62
CA ILE A 4 27.79 -7.07 38.22
C ILE A 4 26.64 -7.49 37.28
N THR A 5 25.96 -8.61 37.57
CA THR A 5 24.79 -9.04 36.82
C THR A 5 23.64 -8.05 36.94
N SER A 6 23.38 -7.51 38.14
CA SER A 6 22.37 -6.46 38.34
C SER A 6 22.64 -5.22 37.47
N ILE A 7 23.90 -4.80 37.35
CA ILE A 7 24.29 -3.65 36.53
C ILE A 7 24.11 -3.96 35.04
N LEU A 8 24.60 -5.10 34.55
CA LEU A 8 24.44 -5.51 33.14
C LEU A 8 22.96 -5.65 32.73
N THR A 9 22.12 -6.25 33.58
CA THR A 9 20.68 -6.37 33.31
C THR A 9 20.00 -4.99 33.21
N ARG A 10 20.42 -4.04 34.06
CA ARG A 10 19.93 -2.66 34.01
C ARG A 10 20.36 -1.95 32.73
N THR A 11 21.61 -2.11 32.31
CA THR A 11 22.14 -1.50 31.08
C THR A 11 21.46 -2.06 29.83
N VAL A 12 21.27 -3.37 29.73
CA VAL A 12 20.55 -3.98 28.60
C VAL A 12 19.09 -3.53 28.57
N LYS A 13 18.41 -3.46 29.71
CA LYS A 13 17.04 -2.91 29.78
C LYS A 13 16.97 -1.46 29.31
N GLN A 14 17.96 -0.63 29.66
CA GLN A 14 18.03 0.75 29.17
C GLN A 14 18.30 0.81 27.67
N ALA A 15 19.19 -0.02 27.12
CA ALA A 15 19.49 -0.06 25.69
C ALA A 15 18.28 -0.54 24.86
N VAL A 16 17.57 -1.56 25.33
CA VAL A 16 16.33 -2.04 24.71
C VAL A 16 15.24 -0.98 24.78
N SER A 17 15.07 -0.31 25.92
CA SER A 17 14.11 0.79 26.06
C SER A 17 14.43 1.95 25.12
N HIS A 18 15.71 2.26 24.91
CA HIS A 18 16.15 3.29 23.96
C HIS A 18 15.87 2.89 22.51
N SER A 19 16.23 1.67 22.11
CA SER A 19 15.98 1.17 20.75
C SER A 19 14.50 1.11 20.41
N LEU A 20 13.66 0.70 21.37
CA LEU A 20 12.20 0.71 21.21
C LEU A 20 11.66 2.14 21.07
N PHE A 21 12.22 3.09 21.81
CA PHE A 21 11.84 4.50 21.69
C PHE A 21 12.19 5.07 20.31
N ASP A 22 13.38 4.76 19.79
CA ASP A 22 13.80 5.19 18.45
C ASP A 22 12.89 4.58 17.36
N LYS A 23 12.54 3.28 17.51
CA LYS A 23 11.60 2.61 16.61
C LYS A 23 10.21 3.23 16.66
N MET A 24 9.78 3.68 17.83
CA MET A 24 8.49 4.35 18.01
C MET A 24 8.47 5.70 17.27
N ILE A 25 9.56 6.47 17.33
CA ILE A 25 9.71 7.72 16.58
C ILE A 25 9.68 7.46 15.06
N GLU A 26 10.41 6.44 14.59
CA GLU A 26 10.42 6.06 13.17
C GLU A 26 9.00 5.71 12.66
N LEU A 27 8.26 4.92 13.42
CA LEU A 27 6.88 4.55 13.11
C LEU A 27 5.94 5.76 13.12
N GLN A 28 6.10 6.67 14.08
CA GLN A 28 5.32 7.90 14.15
C GLN A 28 5.55 8.78 12.90
N HIS A 29 6.79 8.84 12.44
CA HIS A 29 7.15 9.60 11.23
C HIS A 29 6.52 8.99 9.98
N LYS A 30 6.58 7.66 9.86
CA LYS A 30 5.98 6.92 8.74
C LYS A 30 4.45 7.02 8.72
N LEU A 31 3.81 7.00 9.88
CA LEU A 31 2.36 7.18 10.01
C LEU A 31 1.93 8.60 9.58
N THR A 32 2.75 9.60 9.89
CA THR A 32 2.52 10.98 9.45
C THR A 32 2.62 11.09 7.93
N GLU A 33 3.65 10.50 7.33
CA GLU A 33 3.84 10.48 5.87
C GLU A 33 2.67 9.79 5.14
N LEU A 34 2.24 8.63 5.62
CA LEU A 34 1.10 7.91 5.06
C LEU A 34 -0.19 8.70 5.13
N ASN A 35 -0.43 9.44 6.22
CA ASN A 35 -1.60 10.30 6.35
C ASN A 35 -1.59 11.45 5.32
N VAL A 36 -0.42 12.03 5.05
CA VAL A 36 -0.28 13.05 3.99
C VAL A 36 -0.57 12.45 2.62
N GLN A 37 -0.01 11.27 2.31
CA GLN A 37 -0.27 10.58 1.04
C GLN A 37 -1.75 10.21 0.88
N LYS A 38 -2.40 9.73 1.95
CA LYS A 38 -3.83 9.42 1.95
C LYS A 38 -4.68 10.66 1.65
N ALA A 39 -4.36 11.80 2.26
CA ALA A 39 -5.07 13.04 2.00
C ALA A 39 -4.92 13.48 0.53
N ALA A 40 -3.70 13.40 -0.02
CA ALA A 40 -3.46 13.71 -1.43
C ALA A 40 -4.27 12.81 -2.37
N LYS A 41 -4.28 11.50 -2.12
CA LYS A 41 -5.03 10.53 -2.93
C LYS A 41 -6.54 10.70 -2.81
N SER A 42 -7.05 11.05 -1.63
CA SER A 42 -8.47 11.36 -1.44
C SER A 42 -8.89 12.61 -2.23
N SER A 43 -8.01 13.62 -2.33
CA SER A 43 -8.26 14.81 -3.15
C SER A 43 -8.30 14.47 -4.64
N GLU A 44 -7.35 13.68 -5.12
CA GLU A 44 -7.29 13.21 -6.51
C GLU A 44 -8.55 12.40 -6.87
N GLN A 45 -9.00 11.52 -5.97
CA GLN A 45 -10.24 10.76 -6.14
C GLN A 45 -11.47 11.68 -6.29
N GLN A 46 -11.57 12.72 -5.45
CA GLN A 46 -12.68 13.65 -5.51
C GLN A 46 -12.69 14.44 -6.83
N GLU A 47 -11.51 14.81 -7.33
CA GLU A 47 -11.37 15.49 -8.61
C GLU A 47 -11.81 14.59 -9.76
N LEU A 48 -11.38 13.33 -9.77
CA LEU A 48 -11.79 12.34 -10.78
C LEU A 48 -13.30 12.07 -10.77
N LEU A 49 -13.92 11.96 -9.59
CA LEU A 49 -15.36 11.83 -9.47
C LEU A 49 -16.10 13.05 -10.04
N THR A 50 -15.60 14.24 -9.76
CA THR A 50 -16.18 15.49 -10.30
C THR A 50 -16.06 15.53 -11.83
N GLN A 51 -14.94 15.10 -12.39
CA GLN A 51 -14.76 14.99 -13.84
C GLN A 51 -15.70 13.93 -14.44
N TYR A 52 -15.83 12.77 -13.79
CA TYR A 52 -16.75 11.71 -14.20
C TYR A 52 -18.19 12.23 -14.29
N ASP A 53 -18.68 12.89 -13.24
CA ASP A 53 -20.04 13.45 -13.21
C ASP A 53 -20.24 14.49 -14.31
N HIS A 54 -19.24 15.34 -14.56
CA HIS A 54 -19.27 16.33 -15.64
C HIS A 54 -19.35 15.70 -17.04
N TYR A 55 -18.56 14.66 -17.30
CA TYR A 55 -18.58 13.96 -18.59
C TYR A 55 -19.85 13.11 -18.76
N ASN A 56 -20.33 12.48 -17.70
CA ASN A 56 -21.58 11.73 -17.70
C ASN A 56 -22.79 12.64 -17.95
N PHE A 57 -22.82 13.83 -17.34
CA PHE A 57 -23.82 14.86 -17.62
C PHE A 57 -23.79 15.30 -19.09
N LYS A 58 -22.59 15.57 -19.65
CA LYS A 58 -22.45 15.89 -21.08
C LYS A 58 -22.96 14.78 -22.00
N LEU A 59 -22.64 13.52 -21.70
CA LEU A 59 -23.13 12.37 -22.47
C LEU A 59 -24.67 12.27 -22.42
N THR A 60 -25.26 12.53 -21.26
CA THR A 60 -26.72 12.53 -21.08
C THR A 60 -27.41 13.64 -21.89
N VAL A 61 -26.76 14.81 -22.03
CA VAL A 61 -27.24 15.92 -22.88
C VAL A 61 -27.11 15.62 -24.37
N PHE A 62 -26.06 14.90 -24.80
CA PHE A 62 -25.90 14.47 -26.19
C PHE A 62 -26.90 13.35 -26.59
N ASP A 63 -27.40 12.57 -25.64
CA ASP A 63 -28.39 11.50 -25.89
C ASP A 63 -29.82 12.02 -26.18
N SER A 64 -30.12 13.30 -25.92
CA SER A 64 -31.46 13.88 -26.10
C SER A 64 -31.76 14.52 -27.47
N GLU A 65 -30.77 14.71 -28.35
CA GLU A 65 -30.96 15.35 -29.67
C GLU A 65 -30.44 14.49 -30.84
N ASP A 66 -31.35 13.66 -31.38
CA ASP A 66 -31.46 13.11 -32.75
C ASP A 66 -30.29 12.37 -33.47
N GLY A 67 -30.64 11.34 -34.27
CA GLY A 67 -29.83 10.73 -35.34
C GLY A 67 -28.54 9.93 -35.03
N SER A 68 -27.75 10.26 -34.00
CA SER A 68 -26.36 9.77 -33.78
C SER A 68 -26.21 8.33 -33.20
N LYS A 69 -27.33 7.64 -32.97
CA LYS A 69 -27.43 6.41 -32.16
C LYS A 69 -26.59 5.22 -32.65
N ARG A 70 -26.11 5.21 -33.89
CA ARG A 70 -25.25 4.12 -34.42
C ARG A 70 -23.79 4.31 -34.02
N GLU A 71 -23.26 5.52 -34.15
CA GLU A 71 -21.88 5.85 -33.77
C GLU A 71 -21.71 5.85 -32.26
N PHE A 72 -22.70 6.34 -31.50
CA PHE A 72 -22.66 6.31 -30.04
C PHE A 72 -22.65 4.88 -29.47
N ARG A 73 -23.45 3.97 -30.01
CA ARG A 73 -23.42 2.54 -29.63
C ARG A 73 -22.07 1.88 -29.96
N SER A 74 -21.47 2.24 -31.11
CA SER A 74 -20.15 1.73 -31.53
C SER A 74 -19.03 2.24 -30.63
N ASN A 75 -19.05 3.54 -30.29
CA ASN A 75 -18.11 4.15 -29.37
C ASN A 75 -18.26 3.56 -27.97
N ARG A 76 -19.49 3.36 -27.49
CA ARG A 76 -19.75 2.73 -26.19
C ARG A 76 -19.18 1.31 -26.12
N MET A 77 -19.36 0.48 -27.16
CA MET A 77 -18.76 -0.87 -27.15
C MET A 77 -17.22 -0.82 -27.21
N THR A 78 -16.65 0.14 -27.92
CA THR A 78 -15.20 0.35 -27.93
C THR A 78 -14.67 0.75 -26.54
N HIS A 79 -15.38 1.65 -25.84
CA HIS A 79 -15.01 2.07 -24.49
C HIS A 79 -15.19 0.95 -23.46
N ILE A 80 -16.28 0.17 -23.55
CA ILE A 80 -16.48 -1.01 -22.70
C ILE A 80 -15.38 -2.04 -22.95
N HIS A 81 -14.98 -2.26 -24.20
CA HIS A 81 -13.89 -3.18 -24.51
C HIS A 81 -12.56 -2.73 -23.90
N LYS A 82 -12.23 -1.44 -24.02
CA LYS A 82 -11.04 -0.86 -23.37
C LYS A 82 -11.10 -0.95 -21.85
N LEU A 83 -12.27 -0.76 -21.25
CA LEU A 83 -12.45 -0.88 -19.80
C LEU A 83 -12.21 -2.32 -19.34
N ASN A 84 -12.76 -3.29 -20.06
CA ASN A 84 -12.49 -4.71 -19.77
C ASN A 84 -11.01 -5.08 -19.97
N GLN A 85 -10.31 -4.47 -20.92
CA GLN A 85 -8.87 -4.66 -21.08
C GLN A 85 -8.10 -4.12 -19.88
N LEU A 86 -8.43 -2.90 -19.43
CA LEU A 86 -7.82 -2.30 -18.24
C LEU A 86 -8.11 -3.11 -16.96
N ASP A 87 -9.31 -3.66 -16.81
CA ASP A 87 -9.65 -4.54 -15.68
C ASP A 87 -8.78 -5.81 -15.66
N ASN A 88 -8.52 -6.40 -16.83
CA ASN A 88 -7.62 -7.55 -16.93
C ASN A 88 -6.16 -7.17 -16.60
N GLU A 89 -5.68 -6.04 -17.12
CA GLU A 89 -4.34 -5.54 -16.81
C GLU A 89 -4.17 -5.24 -15.31
N LEU A 90 -5.19 -4.65 -14.67
CA LEU A 90 -5.22 -4.41 -13.22
C LEU A 90 -5.17 -5.73 -12.44
N TYR A 91 -5.93 -6.73 -12.86
CA TYR A 91 -5.91 -8.04 -12.22
C TYR A 91 -4.53 -8.71 -12.30
N GLU A 92 -3.84 -8.63 -13.45
CA GLU A 92 -2.47 -9.13 -13.59
C GLU A 92 -1.48 -8.40 -12.68
N ILE A 93 -1.64 -7.08 -12.52
CA ILE A 93 -0.84 -6.28 -11.58
C ILE A 93 -1.10 -6.69 -10.13
N GLU A 94 -2.36 -6.91 -9.75
CA GLU A 94 -2.74 -7.36 -8.41
C GLU A 94 -2.14 -8.73 -8.07
N ILE A 95 -2.16 -9.68 -9.01
CA ILE A 95 -1.50 -10.98 -8.84
C ILE A 95 0.00 -10.78 -8.63
N SER A 96 0.63 -9.93 -9.44
CA SER A 96 2.06 -9.66 -9.35
C SER A 96 2.44 -9.04 -7.99
N LEU A 97 1.60 -8.14 -7.47
CA LEU A 97 1.76 -7.55 -6.14
C LEU A 97 1.65 -8.60 -5.04
N ALA A 98 0.65 -9.49 -5.11
CA ALA A 98 0.50 -10.57 -4.15
C ALA A 98 1.71 -11.52 -4.13
N MET A 99 2.28 -11.83 -5.30
CA MET A 99 3.52 -12.63 -5.39
C MET A 99 4.69 -11.93 -4.71
N ILE A 100 4.86 -10.62 -4.94
CA ILE A 100 5.93 -9.84 -4.30
C ILE A 100 5.74 -9.77 -2.78
N GLU A 101 4.51 -9.61 -2.29
CA GLU A 101 4.20 -9.64 -0.86
C GLU A 101 4.59 -10.98 -0.23
N SER A 102 4.28 -12.10 -0.90
CA SER A 102 4.67 -13.43 -0.45
C SER A 102 6.19 -13.62 -0.41
N MET A 103 6.91 -13.18 -1.44
CA MET A 103 8.38 -13.23 -1.45
C MET A 103 9.00 -12.39 -0.32
N LYS A 104 8.39 -11.24 -0.01
CA LYS A 104 8.82 -10.39 1.11
C LYS A 104 8.62 -11.10 2.46
N GLU A 105 7.49 -11.77 2.66
CA GLU A 105 7.24 -12.56 3.87
C GLU A 105 8.26 -13.71 4.02
N GLU A 106 8.60 -14.38 2.93
CA GLU A 106 9.63 -15.44 2.90
C GLU A 106 11.00 -14.89 3.33
N VAL A 107 11.44 -13.77 2.76
CA VAL A 107 12.70 -13.12 3.14
C VAL A 107 12.67 -12.65 4.61
N GLN A 108 11.54 -12.12 5.09
CA GLN A 108 11.39 -11.74 6.50
C GLN A 108 11.52 -12.94 7.44
N TYR A 109 10.98 -14.10 7.03
CA TYR A 109 11.12 -15.34 7.78
C TYR A 109 12.57 -15.82 7.81
N GLU A 110 13.29 -15.80 6.68
CA GLU A 110 14.71 -16.14 6.61
C GLU A 110 15.54 -15.25 7.56
N ILE A 111 15.30 -13.94 7.55
CA ILE A 111 15.96 -12.99 8.47
C ILE A 111 15.68 -13.37 9.94
N MET A 112 14.43 -13.67 10.30
CA MET A 112 14.08 -14.09 11.66
C MET A 112 14.80 -15.39 12.07
N MET A 113 14.93 -16.34 11.14
CA MET A 113 15.65 -17.60 11.40
C MET A 113 17.14 -17.36 11.63
N LEU A 114 17.76 -16.48 10.83
CA LEU A 114 19.15 -16.04 11.02
C LEU A 114 19.35 -15.34 12.38
N GLN A 115 18.42 -14.48 12.80
CA GLN A 115 18.44 -13.84 14.12
C GLN A 115 18.40 -14.86 15.26
N LYS A 116 17.53 -15.87 15.17
CA LYS A 116 17.42 -16.94 16.17
C LYS A 116 18.65 -17.86 16.22
N LEU A 117 19.29 -18.12 15.08
CA LEU A 117 20.55 -18.87 15.04
C LEU A 117 21.66 -18.10 15.75
N ASN A 118 21.75 -16.78 15.50
CA ASN A 118 22.69 -15.90 16.20
C ASN A 118 22.40 -15.82 17.72
N GLU A 119 21.13 -15.72 18.15
CA GLU A 119 20.73 -15.78 19.57
C GLU A 119 21.12 -17.10 20.26
N ARG A 120 21.11 -18.23 19.53
CA ARG A 120 21.55 -19.53 20.04
C ARG A 120 23.07 -19.66 20.12
N GLU A 121 23.81 -19.11 19.16
CA GLU A 121 25.28 -19.06 19.20
C GLU A 121 25.78 -18.19 20.38
N VAL A 122 25.08 -17.11 20.72
CA VAL A 122 25.38 -16.24 21.88
C VAL A 122 24.99 -16.89 23.22
N SER A 123 24.18 -17.96 23.20
CA SER A 123 23.69 -18.69 24.38
C SER A 123 24.45 -20.00 24.68
N MET A 124 25.47 -20.36 23.88
CA MET A 124 26.44 -21.45 24.15
C MET A 124 27.78 -20.89 24.64
#